data_AF-A0A4Q7V200-F1
#
_entry.id   AF-A0A4Q7V200-F1
#
_cell.length_a   1.000
_cell.length_b   1.000
_cell.length_c   1.000
_cell.angle_alpha   90.00
_cell.angle_beta   90.00
_cell.angle_gamma   90.00
#
_symmetry.space_group_name_H-M   'P 1'
#
loop_
_entity.id
_entity.type
_entity.pdbx_description
1 polymer ?
#
loop_
_entity_poly.entity_id
_entity_poly.type
_entity_poly.pdbx_seq_one_letter_code
_entity_poly.pdbx_strand_id
1 'polypeptide(L)'
;MIRVGSSDRQQGCAAVTAVLSTPLSDSGTELDALRDEVDLVEVRADLLGEIDPARLRRRFGGRVVYCLRSRDRGGRFEGPAHVRHARLLAAAERYDMVDLEDDHDLVPELLTRIPAHRRRISWHGAAADHGTLHRRFGSMAATGAALYLLTSAVSRAEQALAPLRFLHDLGRCDVTAFGTGAAGVWSRLLAPWLGAPVVFGGLDGGDPDVPTVDQLLGDYGFPRLRPLDTVNGIVGRSVLASKSPRAHNAGYRALGIPALYLPFQVEDFGAFWDEVAESGLTALGIPMRAATVVSPHKEAALARAGTASPAARGCGAANSLVRQGSSWRADTSNSPAIRRALAGVDEPVSGRRAAVIGCGGAGRAAALALAGCGAEPVLVNRDRHRGRSVAARLGLEFVPLDEFRADGYSLLVHATPMTDRAPFRPVELPDDAVVVDMVYAPTETAVSSEARERGLAVVDGWDVLLADAGCQFHLMTGRHIPTEQTRALLQAGRTLRGGDVLSH
;
A
#
# COMPACT_ATOMS: atom_id res chain seq x y z
N MET A 1 -13.83 -16.85 -29.81
CA MET A 1 -12.56 -17.57 -29.56
C MET A 1 -11.53 -17.07 -30.58
N ILE A 2 -10.87 -15.96 -30.25
CA ILE A 2 -9.61 -15.50 -30.87
C ILE A 2 -8.78 -15.07 -29.67
N ARG A 3 -7.72 -15.82 -29.37
CA ARG A 3 -6.76 -15.45 -28.33
C ARG A 3 -6.03 -14.21 -28.82
N VAL A 4 -6.36 -13.04 -28.27
CA VAL A 4 -5.48 -11.87 -28.35
C VAL A 4 -4.23 -12.23 -27.53
N GLY A 5 -3.10 -12.35 -28.21
CA GLY A 5 -1.82 -12.68 -27.61
C GLY A 5 -1.45 -11.68 -26.51
N SER A 6 -0.99 -12.21 -25.37
CA SER A 6 -0.67 -11.48 -24.14
C SER A 6 0.69 -10.76 -24.21
N SER A 7 1.08 -10.19 -25.35
CA SER A 7 2.42 -9.60 -25.54
C SER A 7 2.45 -8.15 -26.02
N ASP A 8 1.30 -7.47 -26.13
CA ASP A 8 1.22 -6.12 -26.71
C ASP A 8 0.44 -5.12 -25.84
N ARG A 9 0.39 -5.34 -24.51
CA ARG A 9 -0.05 -4.27 -23.58
C ARG A 9 1.01 -3.18 -23.60
N GLN A 10 0.70 -2.11 -24.34
CA GLN A 10 1.56 -1.01 -24.72
C GLN A 10 2.44 -0.45 -23.59
N GLN A 11 3.71 -0.20 -23.93
CA GLN A 11 4.51 0.83 -23.27
C GLN A 11 3.75 2.15 -23.40
N GLY A 12 3.25 2.68 -22.30
CA GLY A 12 2.41 3.87 -22.28
C GLY A 12 2.79 4.80 -21.14
N CYS A 13 2.14 5.96 -21.09
CA CYS A 13 2.22 6.87 -19.95
C CYS A 13 0.80 7.12 -19.44
N ALA A 14 0.65 7.25 -18.13
CA ALA A 14 -0.55 7.80 -17.51
C ALA A 14 -0.18 9.08 -16.78
N ALA A 15 -0.94 10.14 -17.04
CA ALA A 15 -0.62 11.45 -16.52
C ALA A 15 -0.83 11.47 -14.99
N VAL A 16 0.17 11.95 -14.25
CA VAL A 16 0.10 12.03 -12.79
C VAL A 16 -0.62 13.32 -12.42
N THR A 17 -1.74 13.16 -11.73
CA THR A 17 -2.53 14.27 -11.19
C THR A 17 -2.26 14.40 -9.69
N ALA A 18 -1.58 15.48 -9.30
CA ALA A 18 -1.43 15.87 -7.90
C ALA A 18 -2.72 16.55 -7.41
N VAL A 19 -3.35 16.00 -6.38
CA VAL A 19 -4.53 16.58 -5.75
C VAL A 19 -4.07 17.47 -4.61
N LEU A 20 -4.35 18.77 -4.73
CA LEU A 20 -4.13 19.77 -3.71
C LEU A 20 -5.41 19.93 -2.90
N SER A 21 -5.40 19.45 -1.66
CA SER A 21 -6.56 19.41 -0.76
C SER A 21 -6.34 20.06 0.60
N THR A 22 -5.11 20.40 0.97
CA THR A 22 -4.81 21.21 2.17
C THR A 22 -4.32 22.62 1.82
N PRO A 23 -4.56 23.62 2.69
CA PRO A 23 -4.11 24.99 2.47
C PRO A 23 -2.58 25.07 2.34
N LEU A 24 -2.11 25.82 1.34
CA LEU A 24 -0.68 26.08 1.15
C LEU A 24 -0.16 27.08 2.17
N SER A 25 0.87 26.70 2.93
CA SER A 25 1.64 27.63 3.77
C SER A 25 2.21 28.81 2.98
N ASP A 26 2.53 29.91 3.67
CA ASP A 26 3.15 31.07 3.03
C ASP A 26 4.48 30.72 2.33
N SER A 27 5.22 29.76 2.89
CA SER A 27 6.47 29.22 2.31
C SER A 27 6.22 28.44 1.01
N GLY A 28 5.08 27.77 0.91
CA GLY A 28 4.69 26.93 -0.22
C GLY A 28 5.58 25.71 -0.43
N THR A 29 6.23 25.21 0.63
CA THR A 29 7.09 24.03 0.60
C THR A 29 6.32 22.75 0.26
N GLU A 30 5.00 22.73 0.44
CA GLU A 30 4.13 21.64 0.00
C GLU A 30 4.21 21.44 -1.52
N LEU A 31 4.50 22.51 -2.26
CA LEU A 31 4.69 22.46 -3.71
C LEU A 31 6.04 21.85 -4.09
N ASP A 32 6.99 21.67 -3.17
CA ASP A 32 8.26 21.00 -3.45
C ASP A 32 8.07 19.49 -3.71
N ALA A 33 6.89 18.94 -3.38
CA ALA A 33 6.49 17.59 -3.78
C ALA A 33 6.04 17.50 -5.26
N LEU A 34 5.82 18.63 -5.94
CA LEU A 34 5.57 18.65 -7.39
C LEU A 34 6.87 18.41 -8.15
N ARG A 35 7.13 17.14 -8.45
CA ARG A 35 8.23 16.72 -9.33
C ARG A 35 7.89 17.01 -10.79
N ASP A 36 8.92 17.01 -11.63
CA ASP A 36 8.78 17.23 -13.09
C ASP A 36 7.86 16.19 -13.76
N GLU A 37 7.71 15.02 -13.14
CA GLU A 37 6.83 13.94 -13.57
C GLU A 37 5.34 14.17 -13.27
N VAL A 38 4.96 15.25 -12.59
CA VAL A 38 3.56 15.61 -12.37
C VAL A 38 3.03 16.36 -13.60
N ASP A 39 1.94 15.85 -14.18
CA ASP A 39 1.34 16.42 -15.40
C ASP A 39 0.19 17.38 -15.10
N LEU A 40 -0.58 17.11 -14.04
CA LEU A 40 -1.72 17.92 -13.62
C LEU A 40 -1.70 18.23 -12.13
N VAL A 41 -2.20 19.41 -11.77
CA VAL A 41 -2.57 19.76 -10.40
C VAL A 41 -4.08 19.99 -10.34
N GLU A 42 -4.79 19.18 -9.57
CA GLU A 42 -6.20 19.42 -9.22
C GLU A 42 -6.28 20.26 -7.95
N VAL A 43 -6.90 21.43 -8.05
CA VAL A 43 -7.21 22.28 -6.90
C VAL A 43 -8.63 21.97 -6.41
N ARG A 44 -8.74 21.44 -5.20
CA ARG A 44 -10.02 21.23 -4.50
C ARG A 44 -10.56 22.55 -3.93
N ALA A 45 -11.13 23.38 -4.79
CA ALA A 45 -11.65 24.70 -4.46
C ALA A 45 -12.85 24.67 -3.49
N ASP A 46 -13.49 23.51 -3.33
CA ASP A 46 -14.47 23.27 -2.26
C ASP A 46 -13.83 23.18 -0.86
N LEU A 47 -12.57 22.77 -0.77
CA LEU A 47 -11.81 22.67 0.47
C LEU A 47 -10.97 23.93 0.76
N LEU A 48 -10.43 24.53 -0.30
CA LEU A 48 -9.41 25.58 -0.22
C LEU A 48 -9.93 26.99 -0.49
N GLY A 49 -11.13 27.09 -1.06
CA GLY A 49 -11.61 28.34 -1.64
C GLY A 49 -10.90 28.66 -2.97
N GLU A 50 -10.90 29.94 -3.34
CA GLU A 50 -10.28 30.42 -4.57
C GLU A 50 -8.77 30.54 -4.43
N ILE A 51 -8.03 29.71 -5.16
CA ILE A 51 -6.58 29.83 -5.30
C ILE A 51 -6.27 30.49 -6.64
N ASP A 52 -5.34 31.45 -6.65
CA ASP A 52 -4.82 32.00 -7.89
C ASP A 52 -3.84 30.99 -8.54
N PRO A 53 -4.12 30.47 -9.75
CA PRO A 53 -3.21 29.57 -10.46
C PRO A 53 -1.80 30.13 -10.60
N ALA A 54 -1.62 31.45 -10.67
CA ALA A 54 -0.30 32.08 -10.77
C ALA A 54 0.64 31.69 -9.60
N ARG A 55 0.09 31.37 -8.42
CA ARG A 55 0.88 30.88 -7.27
C ARG A 55 1.46 29.49 -7.53
N LEU A 56 0.71 28.62 -8.19
CA LEU A 56 1.16 27.27 -8.58
C LEU A 56 2.15 27.34 -9.74
N ARG A 57 1.89 28.21 -10.73
CA ARG A 57 2.73 28.39 -11.93
C ARG A 57 4.18 28.75 -11.65
N ARG A 58 4.49 29.33 -10.49
CA ARG A 58 5.87 29.62 -10.08
C ARG A 58 6.73 28.37 -9.93
N ARG A 59 6.12 27.21 -9.66
CA ARG A 59 6.79 25.93 -9.40
C ARG A 59 6.29 24.79 -10.30
N PHE A 60 5.27 25.02 -11.12
CA PHE A 60 4.59 23.97 -11.87
C PHE A 60 4.27 24.37 -13.33
N GLY A 61 4.79 23.60 -14.27
CA GLY A 61 4.60 23.81 -15.72
C GLY A 61 3.43 23.05 -16.36
N GLY A 62 2.85 22.05 -15.67
CA GLY A 62 1.76 21.20 -16.21
C GLY A 62 0.38 21.85 -16.17
N ARG A 63 -0.70 21.09 -16.29
CA ARG A 63 -2.07 21.64 -16.33
C ARG A 63 -2.67 21.83 -14.95
N VAL A 64 -3.34 22.95 -14.69
CA VAL A 64 -4.07 23.21 -13.45
C VAL A 64 -5.58 23.02 -13.68
N VAL A 65 -6.19 22.15 -12.88
CA VAL A 65 -7.61 21.78 -12.95
C VAL A 65 -8.34 22.38 -11.75
N TYR A 66 -9.40 23.13 -12.00
CA TYR A 66 -10.30 23.62 -10.96
C TYR A 66 -11.38 22.58 -10.65
N CYS A 67 -11.48 22.14 -9.40
CA CYS A 67 -12.51 21.21 -8.94
C CYS A 67 -13.33 21.81 -7.81
N LEU A 68 -14.64 21.95 -8.03
CA LEU A 68 -15.59 22.41 -7.02
C LEU A 68 -16.55 21.27 -6.67
N ARG A 69 -16.10 20.34 -5.82
CA ARG A 69 -16.89 19.14 -5.49
C ARG A 69 -18.07 19.48 -4.59
N SER A 70 -19.28 19.08 -4.98
CA SER A 70 -20.51 19.29 -4.19
C SER A 70 -20.56 18.38 -2.97
N ARG A 71 -21.23 18.81 -1.89
CA ARG A 71 -21.32 18.02 -0.64
C ARG A 71 -21.96 16.65 -0.84
N ASP A 72 -22.99 16.56 -1.67
CA ASP A 72 -23.68 15.30 -2.02
C ASP A 72 -22.85 14.39 -2.94
N ARG A 73 -21.68 14.85 -3.37
CA ARG A 73 -20.68 14.11 -4.17
C ARG A 73 -19.35 13.94 -3.41
N GLY A 74 -19.36 14.12 -2.09
CA GLY A 74 -18.19 13.91 -1.22
C GLY A 74 -17.26 15.12 -1.10
N GLY A 75 -17.68 16.30 -1.57
CA GLY A 75 -16.97 17.57 -1.38
C GLY A 75 -17.49 18.37 -0.18
N ARG A 76 -17.17 19.67 -0.17
CA ARG A 76 -17.66 20.62 0.83
C ARG A 76 -18.43 21.81 0.25
N PHE A 77 -18.58 21.90 -1.07
CA PHE A 77 -19.34 23.00 -1.65
C PHE A 77 -20.83 22.85 -1.37
N GLU A 78 -21.40 23.90 -0.77
CA GLU A 78 -22.82 24.13 -0.63
C GLU A 78 -23.15 25.55 -1.09
N GLY A 79 -24.20 25.70 -1.87
CA GLY A 79 -24.62 27.01 -2.37
C GLY A 79 -25.61 26.88 -3.52
N PRO A 80 -26.28 27.98 -3.88
CA PRO A 80 -27.21 27.98 -5.00
C PRO A 80 -26.48 27.85 -6.34
N ALA A 81 -27.16 27.28 -7.33
CA ALA A 81 -26.59 27.00 -8.66
C ALA A 81 -25.92 28.23 -9.31
N HIS A 82 -26.51 29.42 -9.19
CA HIS A 82 -25.92 30.64 -9.76
C HIS A 82 -24.55 31.00 -9.17
N VAL A 83 -24.32 30.75 -7.87
CA VAL A 83 -23.01 30.95 -7.23
C VAL A 83 -22.01 29.90 -7.75
N ARG A 84 -22.45 28.65 -7.87
CA ARG A 84 -21.64 27.56 -8.44
C ARG A 84 -21.19 27.89 -9.86
N HIS A 85 -22.14 28.27 -10.72
CA HIS A 85 -21.87 28.61 -12.12
C HIS A 85 -20.93 29.80 -12.24
N ALA A 86 -21.15 30.87 -11.46
CA ALA A 86 -20.27 32.04 -11.47
C ALA A 86 -18.81 31.67 -11.13
N ARG A 87 -18.60 30.81 -10.14
CA ARG A 87 -17.25 30.32 -9.77
C ARG A 87 -16.63 29.47 -10.88
N LEU A 88 -17.38 28.54 -11.46
CA LEU A 88 -16.89 27.69 -12.56
C LEU A 88 -16.48 28.50 -13.79
N LEU A 89 -17.23 29.55 -14.13
CA LEU A 89 -16.90 30.46 -15.24
C LEU A 89 -15.67 31.30 -14.94
N ALA A 90 -15.59 31.88 -13.74
CA ALA A 90 -14.41 32.64 -13.32
C ALA A 90 -13.15 31.75 -13.33
N ALA A 91 -13.28 30.49 -12.89
CA ALA A 91 -12.21 29.51 -12.99
C ALA A 91 -11.83 29.20 -14.44
N ALA A 92 -12.80 29.08 -15.35
CA ALA A 92 -12.56 28.86 -16.77
C ALA A 92 -11.77 29.99 -17.45
N GLU A 93 -11.66 31.19 -16.86
CA GLU A 93 -10.79 32.26 -17.38
C GLU A 93 -9.33 32.06 -16.97
N ARG A 94 -9.06 31.35 -15.87
CA ARG A 94 -7.74 31.32 -15.20
C ARG A 94 -7.07 29.94 -15.14
N TYR A 95 -7.86 28.86 -15.11
CA TYR A 95 -7.41 27.47 -14.99
C TYR A 95 -7.42 26.77 -16.34
N ASP A 96 -6.50 25.82 -16.62
CA ASP A 96 -6.46 25.15 -17.93
C ASP A 96 -7.66 24.24 -18.19
N MET A 97 -8.28 23.76 -17.12
CA MET A 97 -9.43 22.87 -17.16
C MET A 97 -10.33 23.12 -15.95
N VAL A 98 -11.63 22.91 -16.15
CA VAL A 98 -12.65 22.95 -15.10
C VAL A 98 -13.35 21.59 -15.03
N ASP A 99 -13.51 21.08 -13.81
CA ASP A 99 -14.28 19.89 -13.51
C ASP A 99 -15.77 20.24 -13.41
N LEU A 100 -16.58 19.64 -14.27
CA LEU A 100 -18.04 19.80 -14.33
C LEU A 100 -18.67 18.49 -13.84
N GLU A 101 -19.44 18.56 -12.75
CA GLU A 101 -20.16 17.41 -12.21
C GLU A 101 -21.37 17.10 -13.11
N ASP A 102 -21.50 15.85 -13.54
CA ASP A 102 -22.53 15.39 -14.46
C ASP A 102 -23.97 15.71 -13.99
N ASP A 103 -24.23 15.65 -12.69
CA ASP A 103 -25.54 15.93 -12.10
C ASP A 103 -25.87 17.43 -11.97
N HIS A 104 -24.87 18.31 -12.01
CA HIS A 104 -25.02 19.71 -11.58
C HIS A 104 -24.67 20.72 -12.66
N ASP A 105 -23.70 20.42 -13.53
CA ASP A 105 -23.00 21.44 -14.32
C ASP A 105 -23.18 21.31 -15.84
N LEU A 106 -23.86 20.27 -16.33
CA LEU A 106 -24.08 20.04 -17.76
C LEU A 106 -25.24 20.87 -18.32
N VAL A 107 -25.21 22.18 -18.05
CA VAL A 107 -26.24 23.15 -18.44
C VAL A 107 -25.78 24.04 -19.60
N PRO A 108 -26.69 24.50 -20.49
CA PRO A 108 -26.32 25.32 -21.65
C PRO A 108 -25.48 26.55 -21.32
N GLU A 109 -25.76 27.18 -20.17
CA GLU A 109 -25.03 28.33 -19.65
C GLU A 109 -23.52 28.02 -19.57
N LEU A 110 -23.12 26.94 -18.90
CA LEU A 110 -21.72 26.57 -18.71
C LEU A 110 -21.12 26.00 -20.00
N LEU A 111 -21.85 25.12 -20.68
CA LEU A 111 -21.36 24.44 -21.88
C LEU A 111 -21.10 25.41 -23.04
N THR A 112 -21.83 26.51 -23.15
CA THR A 112 -21.58 27.50 -24.21
C THR A 112 -20.28 28.29 -23.98
N ARG A 113 -19.89 28.50 -22.73
CA ARG A 113 -18.75 29.37 -22.35
C ARG A 113 -17.47 28.60 -22.03
N ILE A 114 -17.58 27.36 -21.56
CA ILE A 114 -16.45 26.50 -21.27
C ILE A 114 -16.31 25.53 -22.45
N PRO A 115 -15.29 25.62 -23.32
CA PRO A 115 -15.16 24.74 -24.48
C PRO A 115 -14.76 23.32 -24.09
N ALA A 116 -15.13 22.32 -24.91
CA ALA A 116 -14.96 20.89 -24.61
C ALA A 116 -13.52 20.49 -24.19
N HIS A 117 -12.49 21.04 -24.83
CA HIS A 117 -11.08 20.74 -24.52
C HIS A 117 -10.61 21.23 -23.13
N ARG A 118 -11.42 22.08 -22.47
CA ARG A 118 -11.20 22.59 -21.10
C ARG A 118 -12.14 21.96 -20.07
N ARG A 119 -12.95 20.98 -20.47
CA ARG A 119 -13.86 20.28 -19.54
C ARG A 119 -13.23 18.97 -19.10
N ARG A 120 -13.29 18.71 -17.79
CA ARG A 120 -13.41 17.35 -17.26
C ARG A 120 -14.86 17.16 -16.85
N ILE A 121 -15.50 16.08 -17.27
CA ILE A 121 -16.84 15.73 -16.77
C ILE A 121 -16.69 14.61 -15.76
N SER A 122 -17.19 14.83 -14.54
CA SER A 122 -17.02 13.87 -13.45
C SER A 122 -18.33 13.40 -12.86
N TRP A 123 -18.31 12.15 -12.40
CA TRP A 123 -19.36 11.54 -11.61
C TRP A 123 -18.75 10.80 -10.41
N HIS A 124 -19.36 11.01 -9.24
CA HIS A 124 -18.95 10.43 -7.98
C HIS A 124 -20.18 9.85 -7.28
N GLY A 125 -20.17 8.56 -6.96
CA GLY A 125 -21.32 7.94 -6.30
C GLY A 125 -21.13 6.46 -6.05
N ALA A 126 -22.19 5.77 -5.65
CA ALA A 126 -22.18 4.31 -5.57
C ALA A 126 -22.65 3.71 -6.90
N ALA A 127 -21.96 2.68 -7.38
CA ALA A 127 -22.39 1.88 -8.54
C ALA A 127 -22.55 0.43 -8.10
N ALA A 128 -23.72 -0.17 -8.36
CA ALA A 128 -23.98 -1.56 -8.01
C ALA A 128 -23.16 -2.53 -8.88
N ASP A 129 -22.93 -2.17 -10.14
CA ASP A 129 -22.22 -2.97 -11.13
C ASP A 129 -21.60 -2.08 -12.24
N HIS A 130 -20.85 -2.70 -13.15
CA HIS A 130 -20.25 -2.02 -14.30
C HIS A 130 -21.30 -1.56 -15.33
N GLY A 131 -22.46 -2.25 -15.42
CA GLY A 131 -23.57 -1.83 -16.30
C GLY A 131 -24.18 -0.48 -15.90
N THR A 132 -24.21 -0.18 -14.61
CA THR A 132 -24.61 1.13 -14.06
C THR A 132 -23.65 2.22 -14.52
N LEU A 133 -22.34 1.93 -14.51
CA LEU A 133 -21.32 2.86 -15.01
C LEU A 133 -21.44 3.07 -16.53
N HIS A 134 -21.73 2.02 -17.32
CA HIS A 134 -22.00 2.18 -18.76
C HIS A 134 -23.19 3.10 -19.04
N ARG A 135 -24.31 2.92 -18.34
CA ARG A 135 -25.49 3.79 -18.50
C ARG A 135 -25.18 5.23 -18.11
N ARG A 136 -24.46 5.41 -16.99
CA ARG A 136 -24.06 6.74 -16.52
C ARG A 136 -23.14 7.42 -17.53
N PHE A 137 -22.11 6.72 -17.98
CA PHE A 137 -21.18 7.22 -18.98
C PHE A 137 -21.85 7.55 -20.31
N GLY A 138 -22.82 6.75 -20.76
CA GLY A 138 -23.58 7.03 -21.98
C GLY A 138 -24.28 8.40 -21.94
N SER A 139 -24.74 8.83 -20.76
CA SER A 139 -25.33 10.16 -20.55
C SER A 139 -24.24 11.25 -20.54
N MET A 140 -23.16 11.03 -19.78
CA MET A 140 -22.02 11.96 -19.71
C MET A 140 -21.41 12.22 -21.11
N ALA A 141 -21.21 11.16 -21.89
CA ALA A 141 -20.53 11.18 -23.18
C ALA A 141 -21.33 11.90 -24.29
N ALA A 142 -22.62 12.20 -24.06
CA ALA A 142 -23.39 13.08 -24.94
C ALA A 142 -22.85 14.52 -24.91
N THR A 143 -22.12 14.90 -23.85
CA THR A 143 -21.46 16.19 -23.72
C THR A 143 -19.95 16.03 -23.94
N GLY A 144 -19.42 16.63 -25.01
CA GLY A 144 -17.98 16.56 -25.30
C GLY A 144 -17.12 17.18 -24.19
N ALA A 145 -16.08 16.45 -23.77
CA ALA A 145 -15.08 16.84 -22.79
C ALA A 145 -13.70 16.30 -23.17
N ALA A 146 -12.64 16.86 -22.57
CA ALA A 146 -11.27 16.38 -22.74
C ALA A 146 -11.00 15.11 -21.92
N LEU A 147 -11.66 14.99 -20.76
CA LEU A 147 -11.52 13.86 -19.84
C LEU A 147 -12.86 13.57 -19.18
N TYR A 148 -13.12 12.28 -18.93
CA TYR A 148 -14.24 11.82 -18.13
C TYR A 148 -13.72 11.07 -16.91
N LEU A 149 -14.33 11.33 -15.74
CA LEU A 149 -13.95 10.71 -14.49
C LEU A 149 -15.16 10.06 -13.83
N LEU A 150 -15.12 8.75 -13.59
CA LEU A 150 -16.18 8.03 -12.90
C LEU A 150 -15.60 7.32 -11.69
N THR A 151 -15.92 7.78 -10.48
CA THR A 151 -15.44 7.13 -9.26
C THR A 151 -16.57 6.52 -8.45
N SER A 152 -16.42 5.25 -8.12
CA SER A 152 -17.40 4.52 -7.29
C SER A 152 -16.97 4.52 -5.83
N ALA A 153 -17.81 4.95 -4.89
CA ALA A 153 -17.58 4.75 -3.47
C ALA A 153 -17.68 3.26 -3.14
N VAL A 154 -16.61 2.67 -2.58
CA VAL A 154 -16.55 1.24 -2.26
C VAL A 154 -16.12 1.02 -0.81
N SER A 155 -16.77 0.07 -0.14
CA SER A 155 -16.41 -0.35 1.22
C SER A 155 -15.77 -1.73 1.27
N ARG A 156 -15.85 -2.50 0.17
CA ARG A 156 -15.20 -3.81 0.02
C ARG A 156 -14.39 -3.85 -1.26
N ALA A 157 -13.27 -4.60 -1.25
CA ALA A 157 -12.29 -4.59 -2.33
C ALA A 157 -12.87 -5.10 -3.66
N GLU A 158 -13.74 -6.11 -3.61
CA GLU A 158 -14.42 -6.72 -4.74
C GLU A 158 -15.35 -5.76 -5.50
N GLN A 159 -15.93 -4.77 -4.81
CA GLN A 159 -16.76 -3.75 -5.46
C GLN A 159 -15.95 -2.88 -6.44
N ALA A 160 -14.64 -2.76 -6.20
CA ALA A 160 -13.75 -2.00 -7.06
C ALA A 160 -13.48 -2.68 -8.42
N LEU A 161 -13.90 -3.95 -8.60
CA LEU A 161 -13.89 -4.60 -9.92
C LEU A 161 -14.85 -3.96 -10.91
N ALA A 162 -15.99 -3.42 -10.45
CA ALA A 162 -16.99 -2.81 -11.33
C ALA A 162 -16.42 -1.66 -12.18
N PRO A 163 -15.78 -0.61 -11.61
CA PRO A 163 -15.17 0.44 -12.41
C PRO A 163 -14.02 -0.03 -13.29
N LEU A 164 -13.25 -1.05 -12.87
CA LEU A 164 -12.18 -1.60 -13.71
C LEU A 164 -12.69 -2.40 -14.90
N ARG A 165 -13.74 -3.20 -14.73
CA ARG A 165 -14.41 -3.91 -15.84
C ARG A 165 -15.02 -2.92 -16.81
N PHE A 166 -15.72 -1.91 -16.31
CA PHE A 166 -16.24 -0.82 -17.14
C PHE A 166 -15.12 -0.17 -17.98
N LEU A 167 -14.00 0.19 -17.36
CA LEU A 167 -12.86 0.80 -18.06
C LEU A 167 -12.27 -0.14 -19.11
N HIS A 168 -12.05 -1.40 -18.75
CA HIS A 168 -11.51 -2.43 -19.63
C HIS A 168 -12.40 -2.69 -20.86
N ASP A 169 -13.71 -2.82 -20.65
CA ASP A 169 -14.68 -3.10 -21.71
C ASP A 169 -14.91 -1.86 -22.60
N LEU A 170 -14.82 -0.66 -22.04
CA LEU A 170 -15.06 0.60 -22.76
C LEU A 170 -13.96 0.92 -23.78
N GLY A 171 -12.68 0.63 -23.47
CA GLY A 171 -11.56 0.80 -24.40
C GLY A 171 -11.30 2.24 -24.85
N ARG A 172 -11.75 3.24 -24.08
CA ARG A 172 -11.55 4.67 -24.35
C ARG A 172 -10.36 5.23 -23.57
N CYS A 173 -9.51 6.00 -24.25
CA CYS A 173 -8.32 6.62 -23.66
C CYS A 173 -8.55 8.00 -23.03
N ASP A 174 -9.80 8.48 -22.97
CA ASP A 174 -10.18 9.75 -22.36
C ASP A 174 -11.03 9.55 -21.09
N VAL A 175 -11.09 8.32 -20.56
CA VAL A 175 -11.93 7.97 -19.41
C VAL A 175 -11.08 7.36 -18.31
N THR A 176 -11.20 7.88 -17.09
CA THR A 176 -10.66 7.26 -15.88
C THR A 176 -11.79 6.75 -15.01
N ALA A 177 -11.72 5.49 -14.56
CA ALA A 177 -12.65 4.95 -13.58
C ALA A 177 -11.96 4.06 -12.54
N PHE A 178 -12.32 4.23 -11.27
CA PHE A 178 -11.80 3.43 -10.15
C PHE A 178 -12.71 3.52 -8.91
N GLY A 179 -12.46 2.66 -7.92
CA GLY A 179 -13.09 2.69 -6.60
C GLY A 179 -12.41 3.67 -5.64
N THR A 180 -13.20 4.42 -4.88
CA THR A 180 -12.74 5.37 -3.84
C THR A 180 -12.94 4.81 -2.44
N GLY A 181 -12.21 5.37 -1.47
CA GLY A 181 -12.09 4.83 -0.12
C GLY A 181 -11.01 3.76 -0.02
N ALA A 182 -10.66 3.39 1.21
CA ALA A 182 -9.54 2.50 1.51
C ALA A 182 -9.56 1.17 0.72
N ALA A 183 -10.75 0.58 0.55
CA ALA A 183 -10.94 -0.68 -0.19
C ALA A 183 -10.75 -0.52 -1.71
N GLY A 184 -10.82 0.70 -2.23
CA GLY A 184 -10.71 1.02 -3.66
C GLY A 184 -9.31 1.39 -4.13
N VAL A 185 -8.36 1.63 -3.22
CA VAL A 185 -7.01 2.13 -3.55
C VAL A 185 -6.30 1.28 -4.61
N TRP A 186 -6.37 -0.05 -4.51
CA TRP A 186 -5.76 -0.95 -5.48
C TRP A 186 -6.29 -0.73 -6.91
N SER A 187 -7.58 -0.40 -7.05
CA SER A 187 -8.19 -0.15 -8.36
C SER A 187 -7.75 1.18 -8.97
N ARG A 188 -7.56 2.22 -8.15
CA ARG A 188 -7.00 3.51 -8.58
C ARG A 188 -5.62 3.32 -9.20
N LEU A 189 -4.80 2.49 -8.55
CA LEU A 189 -3.43 2.20 -8.99
C LEU A 189 -3.41 1.31 -10.24
N LEU A 190 -4.35 0.36 -10.38
CA LEU A 190 -4.39 -0.56 -11.52
C LEU A 190 -5.04 0.05 -12.78
N ALA A 191 -5.98 0.99 -12.62
CA ALA A 191 -6.77 1.57 -13.71
C ALA A 191 -5.94 2.05 -14.93
N PRO A 192 -4.74 2.66 -14.77
CA PRO A 192 -3.90 3.04 -15.91
C PRO A 192 -3.56 1.90 -16.88
N TRP A 193 -3.29 0.70 -16.36
CA TRP A 193 -3.04 -0.49 -17.19
C TRP A 193 -4.28 -1.03 -17.90
N LEU A 194 -5.46 -0.50 -17.59
CA LEU A 194 -6.73 -0.82 -18.22
C LEU A 194 -7.25 0.33 -19.10
N GLY A 195 -6.48 1.40 -19.29
CA GLY A 195 -6.78 2.48 -20.24
C GLY A 195 -7.02 3.85 -19.62
N ALA A 196 -6.99 3.98 -18.29
CA ALA A 196 -7.17 5.28 -17.65
C ALA A 196 -6.01 6.23 -18.01
N PRO A 197 -6.28 7.41 -18.61
CA PRO A 197 -5.22 8.33 -19.03
C PRO A 197 -4.57 9.08 -17.87
N VAL A 198 -5.23 9.13 -16.71
CA VAL A 198 -4.75 9.85 -15.52
C VAL A 198 -4.82 8.99 -14.27
N VAL A 199 -3.83 9.14 -13.40
CA VAL A 199 -3.78 8.58 -12.05
C VAL A 199 -3.66 9.72 -11.04
N PHE A 200 -4.29 9.57 -9.88
CA PHE A 200 -4.41 10.65 -8.89
C PHE A 200 -3.61 10.31 -7.63
N GLY A 201 -2.83 11.27 -7.14
CA GLY A 201 -2.14 11.17 -5.86
C GLY A 201 -2.24 12.46 -5.04
N GLY A 202 -2.32 12.35 -3.72
CA GLY A 202 -2.35 13.50 -2.82
C GLY A 202 -0.98 14.18 -2.78
N LEU A 203 -0.95 15.51 -2.82
CA LEU A 203 0.30 16.26 -2.74
C LEU A 203 0.89 16.30 -1.31
N ASP A 204 0.01 16.23 -0.31
CA ASP A 204 0.31 16.58 1.09
C ASP A 204 -0.02 15.43 2.08
N GLY A 205 -0.43 14.26 1.58
CA GLY A 205 -0.78 13.11 2.43
C GLY A 205 -2.00 13.31 3.33
N GLY A 206 -2.86 14.30 3.04
CA GLY A 206 -4.02 14.63 3.87
C GLY A 206 -5.14 13.57 3.89
N ASP A 207 -5.28 12.76 2.84
CA ASP A 207 -6.25 11.68 2.75
C ASP A 207 -5.51 10.31 2.75
N PRO A 208 -5.65 9.48 3.81
CA PRO A 208 -4.96 8.20 3.89
C PRO A 208 -5.44 7.17 2.84
N ASP A 209 -6.59 7.41 2.22
CA ASP A 209 -7.17 6.55 1.17
C ASP A 209 -6.72 6.99 -0.24
N VAL A 210 -5.83 7.99 -0.33
CA VAL A 210 -5.24 8.45 -1.59
C VAL A 210 -3.72 8.29 -1.50
N PRO A 211 -3.11 7.48 -2.38
CA PRO A 211 -1.64 7.40 -2.45
C PRO A 211 -1.03 8.79 -2.65
N THR A 212 0.11 9.08 -2.05
CA THR A 212 0.79 10.35 -2.31
C THR A 212 1.43 10.36 -3.69
N VAL A 213 1.73 11.55 -4.23
CA VAL A 213 2.52 11.69 -5.46
C VAL A 213 3.85 10.93 -5.34
N ASP A 214 4.56 11.04 -4.20
CA ASP A 214 5.79 10.30 -3.96
C ASP A 214 5.59 8.77 -4.00
N GLN A 215 4.45 8.26 -3.55
CA GLN A 215 4.13 6.82 -3.69
C GLN A 215 3.87 6.47 -5.16
N LEU A 216 3.13 7.29 -5.91
CA LEU A 216 2.90 7.03 -7.34
C LEU A 216 4.22 6.94 -8.11
N LEU A 217 5.12 7.90 -7.90
CA LEU A 217 6.41 7.96 -8.58
C LEU A 217 7.39 6.89 -8.05
N GLY A 218 7.62 6.86 -6.74
CA GLY A 218 8.62 6.01 -6.10
C GLY A 218 8.19 4.55 -5.96
N ASP A 219 6.94 4.28 -5.56
CA ASP A 219 6.48 2.92 -5.30
C ASP A 219 5.96 2.26 -6.58
N TYR A 220 5.26 2.98 -7.46
CA TYR A 220 4.62 2.38 -8.65
C TYR A 220 5.33 2.72 -9.97
N GLY A 221 6.20 3.74 -10.00
CA GLY A 221 7.00 4.07 -11.18
C GLY A 221 6.25 4.86 -12.26
N PHE A 222 5.16 5.54 -11.89
CA PHE A 222 4.47 6.48 -12.77
C PHE A 222 5.39 7.65 -13.19
N PRO A 223 5.10 8.34 -14.31
CA PRO A 223 3.99 8.15 -15.25
C PRO A 223 4.16 6.93 -16.17
N ARG A 224 5.34 6.31 -16.20
CA ARG A 224 5.66 5.24 -17.15
C ARG A 224 4.93 3.94 -16.82
N LEU A 225 4.09 3.48 -17.74
CA LEU A 225 3.45 2.17 -17.68
C LEU A 225 4.36 1.11 -18.28
N ARG A 226 4.90 0.24 -17.43
CA ARG A 226 5.68 -0.94 -17.85
C ARG A 226 4.73 -2.08 -18.23
N PRO A 227 5.20 -3.05 -19.06
CA PRO A 227 4.44 -4.26 -19.33
C PRO A 227 3.95 -4.93 -18.05
N LEU A 228 2.69 -5.38 -18.07
CA LEU A 228 2.04 -5.97 -16.91
C LEU A 228 1.32 -7.25 -17.31
N ASP A 229 1.89 -8.38 -16.88
CA ASP A 229 1.33 -9.72 -17.10
C ASP A 229 0.58 -10.20 -15.87
N THR A 230 1.02 -9.79 -14.68
CA THR A 230 0.53 -10.35 -13.41
C THR A 230 0.44 -9.29 -12.32
N VAL A 231 -0.54 -9.45 -11.44
CA VAL A 231 -0.64 -8.67 -10.21
C VAL A 231 -0.22 -9.54 -9.03
N ASN A 232 0.51 -8.95 -8.11
CA ASN A 232 0.76 -9.48 -6.79
C ASN A 232 0.29 -8.45 -5.76
N GLY A 233 0.25 -8.79 -4.48
CA GLY A 233 -0.07 -7.77 -3.50
C GLY A 233 0.02 -8.19 -2.06
N ILE A 234 -0.17 -7.21 -1.19
CA ILE A 234 -0.30 -7.41 0.25
C ILE A 234 -1.78 -7.32 0.63
N VAL A 235 -2.26 -8.32 1.37
CA VAL A 235 -3.68 -8.48 1.74
C VAL A 235 -3.83 -8.40 3.25
N GLY A 236 -4.70 -7.52 3.73
CA GLY A 236 -4.93 -7.32 5.17
C GLY A 236 -5.90 -6.18 5.47
N ARG A 237 -6.22 -5.96 6.75
CA ARG A 237 -7.12 -4.85 7.17
C ARG A 237 -6.46 -3.47 7.19
N SER A 238 -5.13 -3.42 7.32
CA SER A 238 -4.37 -2.17 7.33
C SER A 238 -3.09 -2.40 6.53
N VAL A 239 -3.12 -1.99 5.27
CA VAL A 239 -2.02 -2.26 4.32
C VAL A 239 -1.63 -1.04 3.48
N LEU A 240 -2.39 0.05 3.52
CA LEU A 240 -2.13 1.23 2.69
C LEU A 240 -0.82 1.94 3.07
N ALA A 241 -0.42 1.88 4.34
CA ALA A 241 0.85 2.40 4.82
C ALA A 241 2.02 1.38 4.70
N SER A 242 1.77 0.17 4.19
CA SER A 242 2.80 -0.86 4.05
C SER A 242 3.91 -0.41 3.11
N LYS A 243 5.14 -0.79 3.44
CA LYS A 243 6.31 -0.58 2.57
C LYS A 243 6.54 -1.73 1.57
N SER A 244 5.73 -2.79 1.62
CA SER A 244 5.83 -3.92 0.68
C SER A 244 5.66 -3.49 -0.78
N PRO A 245 4.69 -2.64 -1.17
CA PRO A 245 4.61 -2.14 -2.55
C PRO A 245 5.90 -1.47 -3.01
N ARG A 246 6.49 -0.59 -2.19
CA ARG A 246 7.79 0.06 -2.49
C ARG A 246 8.88 -0.96 -2.79
N ALA A 247 9.09 -1.92 -1.90
CA ALA A 247 10.15 -2.92 -2.05
C ALA A 247 9.93 -3.82 -3.27
N HIS A 248 8.75 -4.44 -3.39
CA HIS A 248 8.47 -5.42 -4.44
C HIS A 248 8.45 -4.78 -5.82
N ASN A 249 7.79 -3.62 -5.98
CA ASN A 249 7.77 -2.93 -7.27
C ASN A 249 9.14 -2.41 -7.67
N ALA A 250 9.97 -1.90 -6.74
CA ALA A 250 11.35 -1.54 -7.05
C ALA A 250 12.14 -2.76 -7.56
N GLY A 251 11.98 -3.92 -6.90
CA GLY A 251 12.58 -5.18 -7.34
C GLY A 251 12.10 -5.63 -8.72
N TYR A 252 10.79 -5.59 -9.00
CA TYR A 252 10.24 -5.91 -10.32
C TYR A 252 10.79 -4.97 -11.38
N ARG A 253 10.87 -3.67 -11.08
CA ARG A 253 11.41 -2.66 -11.99
C ARG A 253 12.90 -2.87 -12.27
N ALA A 254 13.70 -3.19 -11.27
CA ALA A 254 15.14 -3.42 -11.43
C ALA A 254 15.44 -4.70 -12.22
N LEU A 255 14.59 -5.72 -12.10
CA LEU A 255 14.78 -7.02 -12.77
C LEU A 255 13.99 -7.18 -14.06
N GLY A 256 13.22 -6.17 -14.48
CA GLY A 256 12.38 -6.22 -15.68
C GLY A 256 11.25 -7.24 -15.60
N ILE A 257 10.73 -7.53 -14.40
CA ILE A 257 9.63 -8.48 -14.21
C ILE A 257 8.31 -7.75 -14.52
N PRO A 258 7.46 -8.27 -15.42
CA PRO A 258 6.20 -7.63 -15.82
C PRO A 258 5.10 -7.87 -14.78
N ALA A 259 5.30 -7.37 -13.58
CA ALA A 259 4.39 -7.53 -12.45
C ALA A 259 4.17 -6.21 -11.70
N LEU A 260 3.00 -6.08 -11.08
CA LEU A 260 2.64 -4.96 -10.22
C LEU A 260 2.23 -5.48 -8.84
N TYR A 261 2.80 -4.91 -7.79
CA TYR A 261 2.49 -5.21 -6.40
C TYR A 261 1.54 -4.16 -5.82
N LEU A 262 0.34 -4.56 -5.41
CA LEU A 262 -0.73 -3.67 -4.95
C LEU A 262 -1.11 -3.87 -3.48
N PRO A 263 -1.57 -2.82 -2.77
CA PRO A 263 -2.13 -2.94 -1.44
C PRO A 263 -3.63 -3.24 -1.50
N PHE A 264 -4.04 -4.40 -0.98
CA PHE A 264 -5.44 -4.82 -0.91
C PHE A 264 -5.96 -4.73 0.54
N GLN A 265 -6.66 -3.64 0.85
CA GLN A 265 -7.35 -3.49 2.13
C GLN A 265 -8.64 -4.30 2.13
N VAL A 266 -8.68 -5.35 2.97
CA VAL A 266 -9.68 -6.42 2.91
C VAL A 266 -10.20 -6.71 4.30
N GLU A 267 -11.52 -6.64 4.46
CA GLU A 267 -12.23 -7.06 5.68
C GLU A 267 -12.60 -8.54 5.65
N ASP A 268 -13.19 -8.99 4.53
CA ASP A 268 -13.55 -10.39 4.28
C ASP A 268 -12.54 -11.01 3.30
N PHE A 269 -11.64 -11.84 3.83
CA PHE A 269 -10.63 -12.52 3.03
C PHE A 269 -11.24 -13.51 2.03
N GLY A 270 -12.33 -14.19 2.38
CA GLY A 270 -12.95 -15.21 1.53
C GLY A 270 -13.55 -14.58 0.28
N ALA A 271 -14.39 -13.56 0.46
CA ALA A 271 -15.00 -12.82 -0.65
C ALA A 271 -13.93 -12.20 -1.57
N PHE A 272 -12.93 -11.53 -0.99
CA PHE A 272 -11.81 -11.00 -1.77
C PHE A 272 -11.09 -12.08 -2.57
N TRP A 273 -10.79 -13.22 -1.95
CA TRP A 273 -10.01 -14.28 -2.60
C TRP A 273 -10.76 -14.86 -3.79
N ASP A 274 -12.05 -15.16 -3.63
CA ASP A 274 -12.85 -15.79 -4.67
C ASP A 274 -13.19 -14.81 -5.81
N GLU A 275 -13.60 -13.57 -5.46
CA GLU A 275 -14.09 -12.60 -6.44
C GLU A 275 -12.97 -11.79 -7.10
N VAL A 276 -11.89 -11.44 -6.37
CA VAL A 276 -10.81 -10.61 -6.90
C VAL A 276 -9.61 -11.45 -7.31
N ALA A 277 -9.04 -12.23 -6.38
CA ALA A 277 -7.76 -12.89 -6.59
C ALA A 277 -7.85 -14.05 -7.60
N GLU A 278 -8.87 -14.92 -7.49
CA GLU A 278 -9.06 -16.06 -8.39
C GLU A 278 -9.65 -15.66 -9.74
N SER A 279 -10.73 -14.89 -9.72
CA SER A 279 -11.58 -14.67 -10.90
C SER A 279 -11.50 -13.26 -11.48
N GLY A 280 -11.65 -12.21 -10.66
CA GLY A 280 -11.79 -10.83 -11.10
C GLY A 280 -10.58 -10.31 -11.89
N LEU A 281 -9.38 -10.45 -11.32
CA LEU A 281 -8.14 -10.04 -11.97
C LEU A 281 -7.82 -10.86 -13.23
N THR A 282 -8.13 -12.16 -13.20
CA THR A 282 -8.01 -13.04 -14.38
C THR A 282 -8.96 -12.61 -15.50
N ALA A 283 -10.18 -12.19 -15.19
CA ALA A 283 -11.15 -11.69 -16.16
C ALA A 283 -10.70 -10.38 -16.85
N LEU A 284 -9.88 -9.56 -16.17
CA LEU A 284 -9.21 -8.39 -16.73
C LEU A 284 -7.92 -8.75 -17.52
N GLY A 285 -7.61 -10.04 -17.58
CA GLY A 285 -6.42 -10.62 -18.21
C GLY A 285 -5.11 -10.38 -17.45
N ILE A 286 -5.17 -9.94 -16.19
CA ILE A 286 -3.99 -9.63 -15.36
C ILE A 286 -4.08 -10.47 -14.07
N PRO A 287 -3.93 -11.80 -14.15
CA PRO A 287 -4.20 -12.70 -13.03
C PRO A 287 -3.30 -12.42 -11.83
N MET A 288 -3.81 -12.71 -10.63
CA MET A 288 -2.99 -12.71 -9.44
C MET A 288 -2.08 -13.94 -9.42
N ARG A 289 -0.80 -13.77 -9.10
CA ARG A 289 0.16 -14.91 -8.98
C ARG A 289 0.74 -15.09 -7.60
N ALA A 290 0.74 -14.04 -6.79
CA ALA A 290 1.17 -14.11 -5.42
C ALA A 290 0.47 -13.08 -4.53
N ALA A 291 0.27 -13.45 -3.27
CA ALA A 291 -0.16 -12.53 -2.23
C ALA A 291 0.71 -12.70 -1.00
N THR A 292 1.19 -11.61 -0.43
CA THR A 292 1.52 -11.62 1.00
C THR A 292 0.25 -11.38 1.79
N VAL A 293 0.15 -12.01 2.95
CA VAL A 293 -1.02 -11.92 3.80
C VAL A 293 -0.56 -11.48 5.19
N VAL A 294 -1.18 -10.42 5.70
CA VAL A 294 -0.93 -9.92 7.05
C VAL A 294 -2.12 -10.19 7.97
N SER A 295 -2.03 -9.74 9.22
CA SER A 295 -3.12 -9.92 10.18
C SER A 295 -4.41 -9.25 9.69
N PRO A 296 -5.60 -9.83 9.95
CA PRO A 296 -5.86 -11.09 10.67
C PRO A 296 -5.95 -12.34 9.76
N HIS A 297 -5.64 -12.23 8.47
CA HIS A 297 -6.04 -13.21 7.46
C HIS A 297 -5.09 -14.40 7.27
N LYS A 298 -3.97 -14.46 8.01
CA LYS A 298 -2.93 -15.48 7.82
C LYS A 298 -3.40 -16.93 8.01
N GLU A 299 -4.39 -17.15 8.88
CA GLU A 299 -4.95 -18.50 9.12
C GLU A 299 -5.91 -18.91 8.00
N ALA A 300 -6.75 -17.99 7.54
CA ALA A 300 -7.61 -18.17 6.37
C ALA A 300 -6.79 -18.40 5.09
N ALA A 301 -5.66 -17.69 4.93
CA ALA A 301 -4.73 -17.90 3.84
C ALA A 301 -4.17 -19.32 3.80
N LEU A 302 -3.76 -19.86 4.96
CA LEU A 302 -3.30 -21.25 5.04
C LEU A 302 -4.41 -22.23 4.64
N ALA A 303 -5.65 -22.00 5.11
CA ALA A 303 -6.79 -22.87 4.80
C ALA A 303 -7.20 -22.86 3.32
N ARG A 304 -6.92 -21.77 2.58
CA ARG A 304 -7.20 -21.67 1.15
C ARG A 304 -6.18 -22.35 0.25
N ALA A 305 -4.99 -22.65 0.75
CA ALA A 305 -3.94 -23.24 -0.07
C ALA A 305 -4.16 -24.74 -0.29
N GLY A 306 -3.93 -25.21 -1.52
CA GLY A 306 -3.97 -26.64 -1.84
C GLY A 306 -2.75 -27.40 -1.30
N THR A 307 -1.62 -26.70 -1.12
CA THR A 307 -0.43 -27.24 -0.46
C THR A 307 0.17 -26.22 0.49
N ALA A 308 0.93 -26.68 1.50
CA ALA A 308 1.58 -25.79 2.45
C ALA A 308 2.97 -26.29 2.84
N SER A 309 3.91 -25.35 3.00
CA SER A 309 5.25 -25.67 3.49
C SER A 309 5.19 -26.22 4.93
N PRO A 310 6.19 -27.02 5.36
CA PRO A 310 6.28 -27.48 6.75
C PRO A 310 6.27 -26.30 7.74
N ALA A 311 6.93 -25.19 7.40
CA ALA A 311 6.98 -23.99 8.24
C ALA A 311 5.60 -23.35 8.41
N ALA A 312 4.82 -23.19 7.33
CA ALA A 312 3.47 -22.64 7.40
C ALA A 312 2.51 -23.55 8.20
N ARG A 313 2.62 -24.88 8.00
CA ARG A 313 1.85 -25.87 8.77
C ARG A 313 2.19 -25.83 10.26
N GLY A 314 3.49 -25.80 10.61
CA GLY A 314 3.94 -25.69 12.00
C GLY A 314 3.49 -24.38 12.67
N CYS A 315 3.47 -23.26 11.93
CA CYS A 315 2.94 -21.99 12.42
C CYS A 315 1.41 -22.01 12.63
N GLY A 316 0.69 -22.87 11.90
CA GLY A 316 -0.76 -22.80 11.76
C GLY A 316 -1.23 -21.54 11.05
N ALA A 317 -0.37 -20.89 10.25
CA ALA A 317 -0.64 -19.64 9.56
C ALA A 317 0.32 -19.46 8.37
N ALA A 318 -0.15 -18.79 7.30
CA ALA A 318 0.64 -18.47 6.11
C ALA A 318 0.67 -16.96 5.89
N ASN A 319 1.85 -16.41 5.56
CA ASN A 319 1.99 -15.00 5.19
C ASN A 319 2.25 -14.81 3.69
N SER A 320 2.36 -15.90 2.94
CA SER A 320 2.66 -15.91 1.51
C SER A 320 1.82 -16.99 0.84
N LEU A 321 1.09 -16.61 -0.21
CA LEU A 321 0.39 -17.50 -1.12
C LEU A 321 0.99 -17.32 -2.51
N VAL A 322 1.47 -18.40 -3.12
CA VAL A 322 2.06 -18.38 -4.46
C VAL A 322 1.34 -19.38 -5.36
N ARG A 323 0.97 -18.96 -6.56
CA ARG A 323 0.26 -19.78 -7.53
C ARG A 323 1.15 -20.92 -8.04
N GLN A 324 0.66 -22.16 -7.95
CA GLN A 324 1.28 -23.36 -8.51
C GLN A 324 0.27 -24.10 -9.39
N GLY A 325 0.36 -23.89 -10.70
CA GLY A 325 -0.62 -24.40 -11.65
C GLY A 325 -2.02 -23.84 -11.38
N SER A 326 -2.98 -24.72 -11.12
CA SER A 326 -4.36 -24.38 -10.74
C SER A 326 -4.56 -24.17 -9.24
N SER A 327 -3.56 -24.41 -8.41
CA SER A 327 -3.66 -24.35 -6.94
C SER A 327 -2.75 -23.27 -6.34
N TRP A 328 -2.91 -23.01 -5.05
CA TRP A 328 -2.01 -22.13 -4.29
C TRP A 328 -1.16 -22.94 -3.32
N ARG A 329 0.09 -22.53 -3.19
CA ARG A 329 0.99 -22.97 -2.13
C ARG A 329 1.09 -21.90 -1.05
N ALA A 330 0.82 -22.30 0.19
CA ALA A 330 1.06 -21.50 1.38
C ALA A 330 2.49 -21.64 1.88
N ASP A 331 3.11 -20.52 2.23
CA ASP A 331 4.41 -20.47 2.89
C ASP A 331 4.46 -19.37 3.97
N THR A 332 5.54 -19.36 4.74
CA THR A 332 5.84 -18.30 5.72
C THR A 332 7.28 -17.81 5.56
N SER A 333 7.44 -16.55 5.16
CA SER A 333 8.76 -15.92 5.01
C SER A 333 9.34 -15.41 6.33
N ASN A 334 8.52 -15.28 7.38
CA ASN A 334 8.95 -14.70 8.66
C ASN A 334 10.06 -15.54 9.32
N SER A 335 9.98 -16.88 9.28
CA SER A 335 11.01 -17.73 9.88
C SER A 335 12.36 -17.68 9.15
N PRO A 336 12.45 -17.84 7.81
CA PRO A 336 13.73 -17.68 7.12
C PRO A 336 14.28 -16.25 7.21
N ALA A 337 13.43 -15.22 7.27
CA ALA A 337 13.87 -13.84 7.48
C ALA A 337 14.58 -13.66 8.82
N ILE A 338 13.99 -14.17 9.91
CA ILE A 338 14.59 -14.08 11.25
C ILE A 338 15.91 -14.84 11.30
N ARG A 339 15.98 -16.04 10.71
CA ARG A 339 17.26 -16.78 10.63
C ARG A 339 18.33 -16.01 9.87
N ARG A 340 17.97 -15.37 8.76
CA ARG A 340 18.90 -14.56 7.96
C ARG A 340 19.36 -13.31 8.72
N ALA A 341 18.45 -12.69 9.47
CA ALA A 341 18.76 -11.53 10.29
C ALA A 341 19.70 -11.89 11.46
N LEU A 342 19.49 -13.06 12.07
CA LEU A 342 20.38 -13.61 13.11
C LEU A 342 21.74 -14.06 12.57
N ALA A 343 21.82 -14.55 11.33
CA ALA A 343 23.09 -14.97 10.71
C ALA A 343 24.08 -13.80 10.47
N GLY A 344 23.61 -12.55 10.55
CA GLY A 344 24.47 -11.37 10.52
C GLY A 344 25.09 -11.02 11.88
N VAL A 345 24.78 -11.80 12.92
CA VAL A 345 25.36 -11.65 14.26
C VAL A 345 26.42 -12.73 14.45
N ASP A 346 27.61 -12.35 14.92
CA ASP A 346 28.75 -13.26 15.10
C ASP A 346 28.58 -14.27 16.26
N GLU A 347 27.40 -14.33 16.87
CA GLU A 347 27.10 -15.16 18.04
C GLU A 347 26.28 -16.42 17.68
N PRO A 348 26.65 -17.61 18.19
CA PRO A 348 25.89 -18.83 17.97
C PRO A 348 24.45 -18.73 18.51
N VAL A 349 23.45 -19.23 17.78
CA VAL A 349 22.05 -19.26 18.24
C VAL A 349 21.71 -20.58 18.96
N SER A 350 22.33 -21.68 18.56
CA SER A 350 22.05 -23.02 19.07
C SER A 350 22.41 -23.14 20.55
N GLY A 351 21.55 -23.79 21.35
CA GLY A 351 21.73 -23.99 22.79
C GLY A 351 21.47 -22.75 23.66
N ARG A 352 21.14 -21.60 23.07
CA ARG A 352 20.80 -20.39 23.84
C ARG A 352 19.33 -20.37 24.22
N ARG A 353 19.05 -19.89 25.43
CA ARG A 353 17.70 -19.60 25.89
C ARG A 353 17.24 -18.28 25.30
N ALA A 354 16.08 -18.28 24.65
CA ALA A 354 15.57 -17.12 23.92
C ALA A 354 14.22 -16.65 24.47
N ALA A 355 14.05 -15.34 24.69
CA ALA A 355 12.76 -14.76 25.04
C ALA A 355 12.08 -14.18 23.81
N VAL A 356 10.83 -14.55 23.54
CA VAL A 356 10.03 -13.95 22.46
C VAL A 356 8.86 -13.19 23.07
N ILE A 357 8.97 -11.86 23.07
CA ILE A 357 7.98 -10.96 23.64
C ILE A 357 6.87 -10.71 22.62
N GLY A 358 5.73 -11.36 22.81
CA GLY A 358 4.49 -11.20 22.04
C GLY A 358 4.04 -12.50 21.37
N CYS A 359 2.81 -12.94 21.65
CA CYS A 359 2.21 -14.14 21.03
C CYS A 359 1.39 -13.83 19.76
N GLY A 360 1.82 -12.82 19.00
CA GLY A 360 1.28 -12.46 17.69
C GLY A 360 1.77 -13.39 16.57
N GLY A 361 1.32 -13.17 15.34
CA GLY A 361 1.83 -13.94 14.19
C GLY A 361 3.35 -13.82 14.00
N ALA A 362 3.91 -12.63 14.24
CA ALA A 362 5.35 -12.38 14.20
C ALA A 362 6.10 -13.17 15.28
N GLY A 363 5.68 -13.07 16.55
CA GLY A 363 6.31 -13.80 17.64
C GLY A 363 6.18 -15.33 17.52
N ARG A 364 5.04 -15.86 17.03
CA ARG A 364 4.91 -17.30 16.71
C ARG A 364 5.96 -17.75 15.68
N ALA A 365 6.15 -16.96 14.63
CA ALA A 365 7.14 -17.27 13.60
C ALA A 365 8.58 -17.14 14.09
N ALA A 366 8.85 -16.17 14.97
CA ALA A 366 10.14 -15.98 15.63
C ALA A 366 10.50 -17.15 16.54
N ALA A 367 9.57 -17.56 17.40
CA ALA A 367 9.78 -18.69 18.30
C ALA A 367 10.08 -19.99 17.52
N LEU A 368 9.32 -20.27 16.46
CA LEU A 368 9.60 -21.43 15.59
C LEU A 368 10.92 -21.31 14.82
N ALA A 369 11.31 -20.11 14.40
CA ALA A 369 12.60 -19.88 13.74
C ALA A 369 13.77 -20.17 14.68
N LEU A 370 13.69 -19.68 15.92
CA LEU A 370 14.67 -19.90 16.97
C LEU A 370 14.78 -21.38 17.34
N ALA A 371 13.66 -22.05 17.59
CA ALA A 371 13.63 -23.50 17.85
C ALA A 371 14.26 -24.30 16.69
N GLY A 372 13.96 -23.92 15.45
CA GLY A 372 14.56 -24.53 14.25
C GLY A 372 16.06 -24.27 14.09
N CYS A 373 16.61 -23.27 14.78
CA CYS A 373 18.05 -22.99 14.87
C CYS A 373 18.71 -23.65 16.09
N GLY A 374 17.98 -24.46 16.87
CA GLY A 374 18.49 -25.14 18.06
C GLY A 374 18.47 -24.28 19.33
N ALA A 375 17.86 -23.10 19.32
CA ALA A 375 17.63 -22.32 20.54
C ALA A 375 16.46 -22.89 21.36
N GLU A 376 16.33 -22.43 22.59
CA GLU A 376 15.26 -22.79 23.53
C GLU A 376 14.34 -21.59 23.76
N PRO A 377 13.34 -21.35 22.87
CA PRO A 377 12.50 -20.17 22.96
C PRO A 377 11.41 -20.31 24.02
N VAL A 378 11.23 -19.25 24.78
CA VAL A 378 10.18 -19.05 25.77
C VAL A 378 9.28 -17.91 25.31
N LEU A 379 7.97 -18.16 25.24
CA LEU A 379 7.01 -17.14 24.86
C LEU A 379 6.66 -16.27 26.07
N VAL A 380 6.65 -14.96 25.85
CA VAL A 380 6.31 -13.98 26.86
C VAL A 380 5.17 -13.10 26.36
N ASN A 381 4.10 -12.96 27.14
CA ASN A 381 2.94 -12.18 26.70
C ASN A 381 2.13 -11.62 27.87
N ARG A 382 1.54 -10.43 27.67
CA ARG A 382 0.67 -9.80 28.66
C ARG A 382 -0.61 -10.60 28.91
N ASP A 383 -1.23 -11.10 27.84
CA ASP A 383 -2.42 -11.94 27.94
C ASP A 383 -2.01 -13.38 28.24
N ARG A 384 -2.27 -13.81 29.49
CA ARG A 384 -1.93 -15.13 30.01
C ARG A 384 -2.65 -16.27 29.29
N HIS A 385 -3.92 -16.08 28.94
CA HIS A 385 -4.72 -17.10 28.25
C HIS A 385 -4.18 -17.34 26.83
N ARG A 386 -4.02 -16.25 26.07
CA ARG A 386 -3.43 -16.29 24.73
C ARG A 386 -2.01 -16.86 24.75
N GLY A 387 -1.20 -16.43 25.72
CA GLY A 387 0.17 -16.89 25.91
C GLY A 387 0.26 -18.40 26.09
N ARG A 388 -0.46 -18.93 27.09
CA ARG A 388 -0.52 -20.38 27.38
C ARG A 388 -1.05 -21.18 26.19
N SER A 389 -2.13 -20.71 25.55
CA SER A 389 -2.72 -21.39 24.40
C SER A 389 -1.73 -21.52 23.23
N VAL A 390 -1.03 -20.43 22.89
CA VAL A 390 -0.03 -20.45 21.82
C VAL A 390 1.17 -21.32 22.18
N ALA A 391 1.67 -21.22 23.41
CA ALA A 391 2.82 -22.00 23.88
C ALA A 391 2.53 -23.51 23.88
N ALA A 392 1.36 -23.93 24.39
CA ALA A 392 0.92 -25.31 24.32
C ALA A 392 0.85 -25.83 22.87
N ARG A 393 0.33 -25.01 21.96
CA ARG A 393 0.25 -25.38 20.53
C ARG A 393 1.61 -25.53 19.86
N LEU A 394 2.60 -24.74 20.29
CA LEU A 394 3.96 -24.79 19.75
C LEU A 394 4.89 -25.74 20.52
N GLY A 395 4.43 -26.31 21.64
CA GLY A 395 5.28 -27.13 22.52
C GLY A 395 6.39 -26.34 23.21
N LEU A 396 6.13 -25.07 23.55
CA LEU A 396 7.11 -24.15 24.13
C LEU A 396 6.75 -23.76 25.58
N GLU A 397 7.74 -23.27 26.32
CA GLU A 397 7.54 -22.66 27.64
C GLU A 397 6.81 -21.30 27.50
N PHE A 398 6.04 -20.93 28.51
CA PHE A 398 5.36 -19.64 28.59
C PHE A 398 5.61 -18.94 29.93
N VAL A 399 5.92 -17.64 29.87
CA VAL A 399 6.06 -16.77 31.03
C VAL A 399 5.14 -15.54 30.87
N PRO A 400 4.29 -15.21 31.86
CA PRO A 400 3.53 -13.96 31.88
C PRO A 400 4.45 -12.73 31.86
N LEU A 401 4.10 -11.69 31.10
CA LEU A 401 4.97 -10.50 30.93
C LEU A 401 5.29 -9.79 32.25
N ASP A 402 4.36 -9.79 33.20
CA ASP A 402 4.52 -9.22 34.54
C ASP A 402 5.43 -10.04 35.48
N GLU A 403 5.69 -11.30 35.14
CA GLU A 403 6.59 -12.21 35.86
C GLU A 403 7.95 -12.38 35.15
N PHE A 404 8.12 -11.77 33.98
CA PHE A 404 9.29 -11.96 33.14
C PHE A 404 10.53 -11.22 33.67
N ARG A 405 11.67 -11.92 33.64
CA ARG A 405 13.02 -11.42 33.97
C ARG A 405 13.94 -11.68 32.78
N ALA A 406 14.70 -10.68 32.34
CA ALA A 406 15.50 -10.81 31.11
C ALA A 406 16.92 -11.41 31.33
N ASP A 407 17.38 -11.50 32.56
CA ASP A 407 18.73 -11.92 32.98
C ASP A 407 19.12 -13.35 32.60
N GLY A 408 18.15 -14.24 32.38
CA GLY A 408 18.38 -15.61 31.92
C GLY A 408 18.31 -15.83 30.40
N TYR A 409 18.27 -14.76 29.60
CA TYR A 409 18.01 -14.86 28.15
C TYR A 409 19.08 -14.15 27.35
N SER A 410 19.85 -14.92 26.58
CA SER A 410 20.96 -14.40 25.77
C SER A 410 20.53 -14.12 24.32
N LEU A 411 19.28 -14.44 23.97
CA LEU A 411 18.60 -13.98 22.76
C LEU A 411 17.23 -13.39 23.15
N LEU A 412 16.90 -12.21 22.65
CA LEU A 412 15.60 -11.61 22.86
C LEU A 412 14.98 -11.16 21.55
N VAL A 413 13.71 -11.50 21.32
CA VAL A 413 12.92 -11.02 20.18
C VAL A 413 11.76 -10.18 20.69
N HIS A 414 11.74 -8.90 20.32
CA HIS A 414 10.63 -8.02 20.58
C HIS A 414 9.66 -8.04 19.39
N ALA A 415 8.48 -8.64 19.58
CA ALA A 415 7.47 -8.86 18.55
C ALA A 415 6.10 -8.25 18.91
N THR A 416 6.10 -7.16 19.69
CA THR A 416 4.90 -6.37 20.04
C THR A 416 4.90 -5.06 19.24
N PRO A 417 3.75 -4.37 19.09
CA PRO A 417 3.70 -3.10 18.36
C PRO A 417 4.21 -1.90 19.17
N MET A 418 4.83 -2.10 20.34
CA MET A 418 5.26 -1.02 21.23
C MET A 418 6.54 -0.35 20.72
N THR A 419 6.55 0.97 20.56
CA THR A 419 7.72 1.74 20.08
C THR A 419 8.40 2.52 21.19
N ASP A 420 7.62 3.23 22.01
CA ASP A 420 8.12 4.33 22.85
C ASP A 420 8.62 3.87 24.23
N ARG A 421 8.32 2.62 24.60
CA ARG A 421 8.77 2.01 25.86
C ARG A 421 9.10 0.54 25.64
N ALA A 422 10.16 0.06 26.29
CA ALA A 422 10.49 -1.35 26.28
C ALA A 422 9.45 -2.15 27.10
N PRO A 423 8.91 -3.27 26.57
CA PRO A 423 7.99 -4.13 27.33
C PRO A 423 8.71 -4.98 28.40
N PHE A 424 10.03 -4.97 28.42
CA PHE A 424 10.92 -5.59 29.39
C PHE A 424 12.01 -4.59 29.76
N ARG A 425 12.98 -5.00 30.59
CA ARG A 425 14.11 -4.16 30.99
C ARG A 425 15.39 -4.61 30.27
N PRO A 426 15.79 -3.98 29.15
CA PRO A 426 17.05 -4.27 28.46
C PRO A 426 18.26 -4.23 29.38
N VAL A 427 18.25 -3.42 30.44
CA VAL A 427 19.31 -3.36 31.46
C VAL A 427 19.58 -4.68 32.19
N GLU A 428 18.62 -5.60 32.19
CA GLU A 428 18.76 -6.89 32.86
C GLU A 428 19.35 -7.97 31.96
N LEU A 429 19.48 -7.73 30.64
CA LEU A 429 20.03 -8.73 29.72
C LEU A 429 21.51 -9.05 30.04
N PRO A 430 21.99 -10.27 29.77
CA PRO A 430 23.42 -10.57 29.73
C PRO A 430 24.21 -9.65 28.78
N ASP A 431 25.50 -9.45 29.03
CA ASP A 431 26.36 -8.56 28.21
C ASP A 431 26.65 -9.12 26.81
N ASP A 432 26.47 -10.43 26.60
CA ASP A 432 26.57 -11.10 25.30
C ASP A 432 25.22 -11.22 24.58
N ALA A 433 24.15 -10.63 25.13
CA ALA A 433 22.81 -10.80 24.60
C ALA A 433 22.61 -10.13 23.24
N VAL A 434 21.81 -10.78 22.39
CA VAL A 434 21.40 -10.24 21.09
C VAL A 434 19.92 -9.87 21.15
N VAL A 435 19.59 -8.65 20.72
CA VAL A 435 18.22 -8.15 20.66
C VAL A 435 17.77 -8.07 19.20
N VAL A 436 16.68 -8.77 18.86
CA VAL A 436 15.99 -8.65 17.59
C VAL A 436 14.72 -7.86 17.81
N ASP A 437 14.71 -6.62 17.34
CA ASP A 437 13.51 -5.80 17.36
C ASP A 437 12.76 -5.99 16.03
N MET A 438 11.54 -6.51 16.08
CA MET A 438 10.73 -6.71 14.87
C MET A 438 9.99 -5.44 14.43
N VAL A 439 10.05 -4.36 15.22
CA VAL A 439 9.37 -3.11 14.94
C VAL A 439 10.21 -2.26 13.99
N TYR A 440 9.68 -1.98 12.81
CA TYR A 440 10.25 -1.02 11.86
C TYR A 440 9.50 0.31 11.98
N ALA A 441 9.99 1.20 12.84
CA ALA A 441 9.42 2.54 13.04
C ALA A 441 10.24 3.62 12.32
N PRO A 442 9.64 4.78 11.98
CA PRO A 442 10.38 5.92 11.43
C PRO A 442 11.47 6.44 12.37
N THR A 443 11.22 6.35 13.66
CA THR A 443 12.16 6.64 14.75
C THR A 443 12.62 5.35 15.39
N GLU A 444 13.85 5.34 15.90
CA GLU A 444 14.36 4.23 16.70
C GLU A 444 13.51 3.96 17.95
N THR A 445 13.28 2.68 18.25
CA THR A 445 12.46 2.23 19.38
C THR A 445 13.20 2.33 20.70
N ALA A 446 12.47 2.35 21.81
CA ALA A 446 13.06 2.28 23.14
C ALA A 446 13.87 0.99 23.36
N VAL A 447 13.38 -0.16 22.88
CA VAL A 447 14.10 -1.44 22.98
C VAL A 447 15.45 -1.39 22.29
N SER A 448 15.49 -0.88 21.05
CA SER A 448 16.73 -0.78 20.28
C SER A 448 17.69 0.25 20.88
N SER A 449 17.19 1.42 21.28
CA SER A 449 17.97 2.48 21.93
C SER A 449 18.64 1.98 23.21
N GLU A 450 17.86 1.44 24.15
CA GLU A 450 18.34 0.99 25.47
C GLU A 450 19.32 -0.20 25.34
N ALA A 451 19.12 -1.08 24.35
CA ALA A 451 20.06 -2.18 24.09
C ALA A 451 21.40 -1.68 23.51
N ARG A 452 21.36 -0.72 22.58
CA ARG A 452 22.57 -0.10 22.01
C ARG A 452 23.35 0.73 23.03
N GLU A 453 22.67 1.42 23.94
CA GLU A 453 23.30 2.13 25.07
C GLU A 453 24.12 1.20 25.97
N ARG A 454 23.76 -0.09 26.01
CA ARG A 454 24.52 -1.14 26.70
C ARG A 454 25.61 -1.81 25.87
N GLY A 455 25.76 -1.43 24.60
CA GLY A 455 26.69 -2.08 23.67
C GLY A 455 26.23 -3.45 23.18
N LEU A 456 24.95 -3.81 23.36
CA LEU A 456 24.41 -5.09 22.88
C LEU A 456 24.25 -5.09 21.36
N ALA A 457 24.37 -6.26 20.76
CA ALA A 457 24.06 -6.45 19.34
C ALA A 457 22.55 -6.30 19.11
N VAL A 458 22.16 -5.40 18.20
CA VAL A 458 20.76 -5.14 17.85
C VAL A 458 20.52 -5.40 16.37
N VAL A 459 19.65 -6.36 16.09
CA VAL A 459 19.07 -6.59 14.77
C VAL A 459 17.84 -5.72 14.63
N ASP A 460 17.92 -4.74 13.73
CA ASP A 460 16.91 -3.71 13.54
C ASP A 460 15.69 -4.23 12.76
N GLY A 461 14.50 -3.71 13.08
CA GLY A 461 13.25 -4.15 12.42
C GLY A 461 13.23 -3.89 10.91
N TRP A 462 13.99 -2.90 10.44
CA TRP A 462 14.15 -2.67 9.00
C TRP A 462 14.98 -3.77 8.31
N ASP A 463 15.97 -4.35 9.00
CA ASP A 463 16.73 -5.50 8.48
C ASP A 463 15.85 -6.74 8.42
N VAL A 464 15.02 -6.96 9.45
CA VAL A 464 14.03 -8.04 9.47
C VAL A 464 13.03 -7.86 8.33
N LEU A 465 12.52 -6.64 8.10
CA LEU A 465 11.61 -6.32 7.01
C LEU A 465 12.25 -6.59 5.64
N LEU A 466 13.51 -6.17 5.44
CA LEU A 466 14.22 -6.38 4.18
C LEU A 466 14.47 -7.87 3.92
N ALA A 467 14.85 -8.64 4.94
CA ALA A 467 15.00 -10.08 4.85
C ALA A 467 13.66 -10.76 4.52
N ASP A 468 12.56 -10.34 5.15
CA ASP A 468 11.21 -10.84 4.90
C ASP A 468 10.77 -10.56 3.46
N ALA A 469 10.94 -9.31 3.00
CA ALA A 469 10.64 -8.91 1.63
C ALA A 469 11.49 -9.70 0.62
N GLY A 470 12.78 -9.92 0.90
CA GLY A 470 13.66 -10.73 0.05
C GLY A 470 13.25 -12.20 -0.06
N CYS A 471 12.85 -12.81 1.07
CA CYS A 471 12.31 -14.17 1.07
C CYS A 471 10.99 -14.26 0.29
N GLN A 472 10.07 -13.32 0.49
CA GLN A 472 8.81 -13.25 -0.27
C GLN A 472 9.08 -13.08 -1.76
N PHE A 473 9.94 -12.13 -2.13
CA PHE A 473 10.27 -11.85 -3.52
C PHE A 473 10.85 -13.10 -4.21
N HIS A 474 11.73 -13.83 -3.53
CA HIS A 474 12.25 -15.10 -4.04
C HIS A 474 11.18 -16.18 -4.17
N LEU A 475 10.30 -16.34 -3.19
CA LEU A 475 9.17 -17.28 -3.28
C LEU A 475 8.26 -16.97 -4.47
N MET A 476 8.04 -15.69 -4.75
CA MET A 476 7.13 -15.24 -5.82
C MET A 476 7.76 -15.31 -7.22
N THR A 477 9.06 -15.03 -7.33
CA THR A 477 9.71 -14.80 -8.64
C THR A 477 10.81 -15.80 -8.96
N GLY A 478 11.31 -16.56 -7.98
CA GLY A 478 12.53 -17.35 -8.09
C GLY A 478 13.83 -16.52 -8.14
N ARG A 479 13.74 -15.19 -8.05
CA ARG A 479 14.88 -14.25 -8.14
C ARG A 479 15.16 -13.62 -6.78
N HIS A 480 16.37 -13.10 -6.58
CA HIS A 480 16.69 -12.32 -5.38
C HIS A 480 16.33 -10.85 -5.59
N ILE A 481 15.72 -10.24 -4.59
CA ILE A 481 15.49 -8.79 -4.59
C ILE A 481 16.84 -8.05 -4.55
N PRO A 482 17.06 -6.98 -5.32
CA PRO A 482 18.27 -6.16 -5.22
C PRO A 482 18.36 -5.51 -3.84
N THR A 483 19.09 -6.15 -2.92
CA THR A 483 19.00 -5.88 -1.47
C THR A 483 19.46 -4.46 -1.12
N GLU A 484 20.61 -4.01 -1.62
CA GLU A 484 21.14 -2.68 -1.30
C GLU A 484 20.26 -1.54 -1.84
N GLN A 485 19.80 -1.66 -3.09
CA GLN A 485 18.90 -0.69 -3.69
C GLN A 485 17.57 -0.63 -2.94
N THR A 486 17.04 -1.79 -2.54
CA THR A 486 15.79 -1.87 -1.77
C THR A 486 15.96 -1.29 -0.37
N ARG A 487 17.10 -1.55 0.28
CA ARG A 487 17.45 -0.98 1.59
C ARG A 487 17.42 0.55 1.55
N ALA A 488 18.15 1.15 0.60
CA ALA A 488 18.20 2.61 0.44
C ALA A 488 16.81 3.21 0.24
N LEU A 489 15.95 2.58 -0.59
CA LEU A 489 14.59 3.04 -0.84
C LEU A 489 13.67 2.93 0.39
N LEU A 490 13.82 1.87 1.17
CA LEU A 490 13.02 1.64 2.38
C LEU A 490 13.42 2.57 3.53
N GLN A 491 14.72 2.81 3.69
CA GLN A 491 15.28 3.57 4.81
C GLN A 491 15.40 5.09 4.54
N ALA A 492 15.13 5.55 3.31
CA ALA A 492 15.10 6.97 2.97
C ALA A 492 14.18 7.77 3.90
N GLY A 493 14.70 8.83 4.51
CA GLY A 493 13.97 9.71 5.44
C GLY A 493 13.86 9.17 6.87
N ARG A 494 14.52 8.05 7.20
CA ARG A 494 14.64 7.57 8.58
C ARG A 494 15.54 8.49 9.39
N THR A 495 15.13 8.79 10.63
CA THR A 495 15.92 9.56 11.59
C THR A 495 16.37 8.63 12.72
N LEU A 496 17.68 8.55 12.97
CA LEU A 496 18.24 7.85 14.13
C LEU A 496 18.15 8.73 15.38
N ARG A 497 18.04 8.16 16.59
CA ARG A 497 18.10 8.96 17.83
C ARG A 497 19.52 9.50 17.98
N GLY A 498 19.70 10.78 17.67
CA GLY A 498 20.99 11.44 17.49
C GLY A 498 20.96 12.57 16.45
N GLY A 499 19.93 12.59 15.60
CA GLY A 499 19.69 13.67 14.62
C GLY A 499 20.19 13.36 13.21
N ASP A 500 20.89 12.25 13.01
CA ASP A 500 21.33 11.81 11.69
C ASP A 500 20.14 11.30 10.86
N VAL A 501 19.92 11.97 9.72
CA VAL A 501 18.97 11.58 8.69
C VAL A 501 19.72 10.81 7.62
N LEU A 502 19.28 9.58 7.33
CA LEU A 502 19.83 8.82 6.21
C LEU A 502 19.34 9.46 4.89
N SER A 503 20.22 10.23 4.25
CA SER A 503 19.96 10.88 2.95
C SER A 503 20.25 9.95 1.76
N HIS A 504 19.68 10.30 0.61
CA HIS A 504 19.85 9.63 -0.68
C HIS A 504 21.28 9.63 -1.21
#